data_AF-A0A9K3N3D6-F1
#
_entry.id   AF-A0A9K3N3D6-F1
#
_cell.length_a   1.000
_cell.length_b   1.000
_cell.length_c   1.000
_cell.angle_alpha   90.00
_cell.angle_beta   90.00
_cell.angle_gamma   90.00
#
_symmetry.space_group_name_H-M   'P 1'
#
loop_
_entity.id
_entity.type
_entity.pdbx_description
1 polymer ?
#
loop_
_entity_poly.entity_id
_entity_poly.type
_entity_poly.pdbx_seq_one_letter_code
_entity_poly.pdbx_strand_id
1 'polypeptide(L)'
;MLLLFMTLILTYPMLQLASASTGNIAKPGCQTRCGNLTVAYPFGIGVGSGCSIDKSLDLTCNTTYDPSKLFIGSGNIEIHKSSYSELWVTNFVAQRWSLPFAFSQRNKFTVIGCDDFALITGSNGGDFSSGCLGLCRRSNDVPGGYCSGIGCCQTSIPKGLKTYNVTLTTLSNHTGVVSFNPCGFAFLGEEDSFQFRGVQDLTNASEFYSRVKSMVPTVLEWVIESNRSCREANECKGNSSCSDTDIGGYRCSCNSGYVGNPYLDPGCQGM
;
A
#
# COMPACT_ATOMS: atom_id res chain seq x y z
N MET A 1 -55.31 29.62 -43.65
CA MET A 1 -54.75 29.65 -42.28
C MET A 1 -53.48 28.81 -42.30
N LEU A 2 -52.33 29.49 -42.37
CA LEU A 2 -50.99 28.92 -42.53
C LEU A 2 -50.62 28.08 -41.29
N LEU A 3 -49.96 26.94 -41.49
CA LEU A 3 -49.13 26.31 -40.45
C LEU A 3 -47.80 25.85 -41.07
N LEU A 4 -46.76 26.65 -40.84
CA LEU A 4 -45.36 26.35 -41.10
C LEU A 4 -44.86 25.32 -40.08
N PHE A 5 -44.32 24.19 -40.53
CA PHE A 5 -43.55 23.28 -39.68
C PHE A 5 -42.08 23.74 -39.64
N MET A 6 -41.71 24.51 -38.61
CA MET A 6 -40.31 24.71 -38.24
C MET A 6 -39.86 23.52 -37.40
N THR A 7 -38.97 22.68 -37.93
CA THR A 7 -38.26 21.66 -37.14
C THR A 7 -37.08 22.32 -36.43
N LEU A 8 -37.19 22.48 -35.10
CA LEU A 8 -36.07 22.89 -34.24
C LEU A 8 -35.07 21.73 -34.16
N ILE A 9 -33.91 21.85 -34.82
CA ILE A 9 -32.79 20.92 -34.63
C ILE A 9 -32.10 21.33 -33.32
N LEU A 10 -32.38 20.60 -32.24
CA LEU A 10 -31.64 20.71 -30.98
C LEU A 10 -30.24 20.14 -31.17
N THR A 11 -29.27 20.98 -31.53
CA THR A 11 -27.85 20.62 -31.52
C THR A 11 -27.38 20.57 -30.06
N TYR A 12 -27.36 19.38 -29.47
CA TYR A 12 -26.66 19.15 -28.20
C TYR A 12 -25.16 19.38 -28.43
N PRO A 13 -24.49 20.24 -27.63
CA PRO A 13 -23.04 20.35 -27.71
C PRO A 13 -22.48 19.00 -27.29
N MET A 14 -21.75 18.35 -28.20
CA MET A 14 -20.97 17.17 -27.90
C MET A 14 -19.98 17.58 -26.80
N LEU A 15 -20.11 17.02 -25.59
CA LEU A 15 -19.09 17.16 -24.56
C LEU A 15 -17.81 16.56 -25.15
N GLN A 16 -16.91 17.42 -25.63
CA GLN A 16 -15.56 17.00 -25.96
C GLN A 16 -14.89 16.70 -24.62
N LEU A 17 -14.63 15.41 -24.37
CA LEU A 17 -13.66 15.00 -23.37
C LEU A 17 -12.34 15.66 -23.76
N ALA A 18 -11.92 16.69 -23.01
CA ALA A 18 -10.60 17.26 -23.17
C ALA A 18 -9.60 16.12 -22.91
N SER A 19 -8.90 15.70 -23.96
CA SER A 19 -7.72 14.85 -23.82
C SER A 19 -6.71 15.66 -23.01
N ALA A 20 -6.53 15.31 -21.74
CA ALA A 20 -5.47 15.87 -20.92
C ALA A 20 -4.15 15.70 -21.70
N SER A 21 -3.44 16.81 -21.90
CA SER A 21 -2.10 16.77 -22.48
C SER A 21 -1.26 15.82 -21.63
N THR A 22 -0.77 14.74 -22.23
CA THR A 22 0.10 13.79 -21.55
C THR A 22 1.45 14.46 -21.34
N GLY A 23 1.58 15.24 -20.27
CA GLY A 23 2.89 15.65 -19.78
C GLY A 23 3.78 14.42 -19.61
N ASN A 24 5.09 14.57 -19.80
CA ASN A 24 6.03 13.47 -19.65
C ASN A 24 5.91 12.86 -18.25
N ILE A 25 5.37 11.64 -18.14
CA ILE A 25 5.20 10.96 -16.85
C ILE A 25 6.46 10.20 -16.41
N ALA A 26 7.40 9.96 -17.32
CA ALA A 26 8.69 9.33 -17.07
C ALA A 26 9.80 9.99 -17.89
N LYS A 27 11.07 9.71 -17.52
CA LYS A 27 12.23 10.14 -18.30
C LYS A 27 12.19 9.55 -19.74
N PRO A 28 12.76 10.22 -20.74
CA PRO A 28 12.85 9.69 -22.10
C PRO A 28 13.50 8.30 -22.13
N GLY A 29 12.87 7.36 -22.85
CA GLY A 29 13.36 5.98 -22.97
C GLY A 29 12.97 5.05 -21.80
N CYS A 30 12.33 5.56 -20.75
CA CYS A 30 11.91 4.75 -19.61
C CYS A 30 10.52 4.15 -19.81
N GLN A 31 10.37 2.88 -19.43
CA GLN A 31 9.10 2.16 -19.50
C GLN A 31 8.10 2.72 -18.48
N THR A 32 6.88 2.99 -18.93
CA THR A 32 5.82 3.63 -18.13
C THR A 32 4.71 2.70 -17.69
N ARG A 33 4.71 1.43 -18.15
CA ARG A 33 3.66 0.46 -17.79
C ARG A 33 4.22 -0.92 -17.48
N CYS A 34 3.60 -1.61 -16.53
CA CYS A 34 3.84 -3.01 -16.26
C CYS A 34 2.49 -3.69 -16.00
N GLY A 35 2.07 -4.56 -16.91
CA GLY A 35 0.70 -5.09 -16.91
C GLY A 35 -0.31 -3.95 -16.91
N ASN A 36 -1.19 -3.92 -15.91
CA ASN A 36 -2.23 -2.90 -15.78
C ASN A 36 -1.77 -1.63 -15.04
N LEU A 37 -0.59 -1.63 -14.42
CA LEU A 37 -0.10 -0.48 -13.64
C LEU A 37 0.64 0.53 -14.52
N THR A 38 0.40 1.80 -14.25
CA THR A 38 1.17 2.91 -14.80
C THR A 38 2.22 3.34 -13.78
N VAL A 39 3.49 3.37 -14.20
CA VAL A 39 4.63 3.81 -13.41
C VAL A 39 5.04 5.19 -13.89
N ALA A 40 4.91 6.17 -13.00
CA ALA A 40 5.36 7.53 -13.22
C ALA A 40 6.59 7.80 -12.35
N TYR A 41 7.46 8.69 -12.84
CA TYR A 41 8.54 9.27 -12.07
C TYR A 41 7.97 9.94 -10.81
N PRO A 42 8.54 9.74 -9.61
CA PRO A 42 9.94 9.42 -9.31
C PRO A 42 10.33 7.94 -9.32
N PHE A 43 9.37 7.03 -9.48
CA PHE A 43 9.64 5.61 -9.64
C PHE A 43 10.10 5.30 -11.07
N GLY A 44 10.88 4.24 -11.24
CA GLY A 44 11.38 3.82 -12.55
C GLY A 44 11.45 2.31 -12.71
N ILE A 45 10.99 1.79 -13.84
CA ILE A 45 11.17 0.38 -14.19
C ILE A 45 12.60 0.19 -14.72
N GLY A 46 13.32 -0.78 -14.13
CA GLY A 46 14.69 -1.13 -14.47
C GLY A 46 15.65 -0.72 -13.36
N VAL A 47 16.11 -1.70 -12.57
CA VAL A 47 17.06 -1.46 -11.47
C VAL A 47 18.37 -0.89 -12.01
N GLY A 48 18.81 0.24 -11.47
CA GLY A 48 20.03 0.93 -11.88
C GLY A 48 20.01 1.53 -13.28
N SER A 49 18.85 1.56 -13.95
CA SER A 49 18.70 2.12 -15.31
C SER A 49 18.74 3.65 -15.36
N GLY A 50 18.64 4.32 -14.21
CA GLY A 50 18.49 5.78 -14.12
C GLY A 50 17.06 6.29 -14.39
N CYS A 51 16.09 5.39 -14.55
CA CYS A 51 14.70 5.74 -14.77
C CYS A 51 13.95 6.23 -13.53
N SER A 52 14.48 5.99 -12.34
CA SER A 52 14.00 6.54 -11.06
C SER A 52 14.78 7.80 -10.68
N ILE A 53 14.31 8.53 -9.66
CA ILE A 53 15.06 9.64 -9.05
C ILE A 53 16.14 9.12 -8.09
N ASP A 54 15.87 8.01 -7.41
CA ASP A 54 16.75 7.35 -6.47
C ASP A 54 16.61 5.83 -6.59
N LYS A 55 17.69 5.09 -6.34
CA LYS A 55 17.74 3.63 -6.45
C LYS A 55 16.75 2.91 -5.53
N SER A 56 16.35 3.51 -4.41
CA SER A 56 15.31 2.95 -3.53
C SER A 56 13.92 2.91 -4.17
N LEU A 57 13.71 3.68 -5.25
CA LEU A 57 12.47 3.76 -6.02
C LEU A 57 12.57 3.02 -7.38
N ASP A 58 13.62 2.22 -7.56
CA ASP A 58 13.72 1.29 -8.69
C ASP A 58 12.65 0.20 -8.54
N LEU A 59 12.04 -0.16 -9.67
CA LEU A 59 11.04 -1.21 -9.78
C LEU A 59 11.45 -2.23 -10.84
N THR A 60 10.98 -3.47 -10.69
CA THR A 60 11.14 -4.52 -11.70
C THR A 60 9.79 -4.90 -12.27
N CYS A 61 9.68 -4.90 -13.60
CA CYS A 61 8.53 -5.48 -14.29
C CYS A 61 8.86 -6.91 -14.71
N ASN A 62 8.20 -7.89 -14.11
CA ASN A 62 8.39 -9.28 -14.46
C ASN A 62 7.35 -9.72 -15.50
N THR A 63 7.84 -9.96 -16.72
CA THR A 63 7.04 -10.33 -17.89
C THR A 63 6.81 -11.83 -18.02
N THR A 64 7.34 -12.65 -17.11
CA THR A 64 7.05 -14.09 -17.11
C THR A 64 5.65 -14.42 -16.59
N TYR A 65 4.99 -13.47 -15.91
CA TYR A 65 3.59 -13.55 -15.51
C TYR A 65 2.67 -13.01 -16.58
N ASP A 66 1.45 -13.56 -16.64
CA ASP A 66 0.37 -13.07 -17.49
C ASP A 66 -0.88 -12.70 -16.63
N PRO A 67 -1.23 -11.40 -16.49
CA PRO A 67 -0.48 -10.23 -16.98
C PRO A 67 0.84 -10.01 -16.22
N SER A 68 1.75 -9.22 -16.81
CA SER A 68 3.04 -8.89 -16.18
C SER A 68 2.86 -8.22 -14.82
N LYS A 69 3.75 -8.52 -13.88
CA LYS A 69 3.67 -8.08 -12.47
C LYS A 69 4.79 -7.13 -12.10
N LEU A 70 4.47 -6.12 -11.31
CA LEU A 70 5.40 -5.07 -10.88
C LEU A 70 5.93 -5.36 -9.47
N PHE A 71 7.23 -5.19 -9.24
CA PHE A 71 7.90 -5.48 -7.97
C PHE A 71 8.79 -4.32 -7.53
N ILE A 72 8.97 -4.17 -6.21
CA ILE A 72 9.92 -3.22 -5.62
C ILE A 72 11.36 -3.72 -5.82
N GLY A 73 12.25 -2.86 -6.33
CA GLY A 73 13.66 -3.15 -6.54
C GLY A 73 13.86 -4.40 -7.39
N SER A 74 14.82 -5.24 -7.00
CA SER A 74 15.02 -6.61 -7.52
C SER A 74 14.30 -7.67 -6.67
N GLY A 75 13.41 -7.26 -5.77
CA GLY A 75 12.80 -8.11 -4.75
C GLY A 75 11.60 -8.92 -5.22
N ASN A 76 10.96 -9.56 -4.26
CA ASN A 76 9.78 -10.41 -4.42
C ASN A 76 8.48 -9.76 -3.92
N ILE A 77 8.50 -8.44 -3.69
CA ILE A 77 7.36 -7.69 -3.15
C ILE A 77 6.56 -7.11 -4.32
N GLU A 78 5.46 -7.76 -4.67
CA GLU A 78 4.57 -7.32 -5.75
C GLU A 78 3.81 -6.06 -5.33
N ILE A 79 3.73 -5.08 -6.23
CA ILE A 79 2.86 -3.92 -6.12
C ILE A 79 1.55 -4.24 -6.84
N HIS A 80 0.44 -4.17 -6.11
CA HIS A 80 -0.90 -4.41 -6.65
C HIS A 80 -1.58 -3.11 -7.10
N LYS A 81 -1.28 -2.01 -6.41
CA LYS A 81 -1.87 -0.69 -6.65
C LYS A 81 -0.95 0.40 -6.10
N SER A 82 -1.00 1.59 -6.70
CA SER A 82 -0.34 2.79 -6.19
C SER A 82 -1.33 3.96 -6.11
N SER A 83 -1.03 4.90 -5.23
CA SER A 83 -1.62 6.23 -5.18
C SER A 83 -0.51 7.30 -5.23
N TYR A 84 -0.86 8.55 -4.98
CA TYR A 84 0.12 9.63 -4.91
C TYR A 84 1.18 9.40 -3.81
N SER A 85 0.80 8.94 -2.61
CA SER A 85 1.73 8.81 -1.47
C SER A 85 1.93 7.37 -0.99
N GLU A 86 1.13 6.43 -1.47
CA GLU A 86 1.05 5.07 -0.94
C GLU A 86 1.18 3.99 -2.01
N LEU A 87 1.70 2.83 -1.60
CA LEU A 87 1.81 1.61 -2.40
C LEU A 87 1.13 0.46 -1.66
N TRP A 88 0.25 -0.27 -2.33
CA TRP A 88 -0.36 -1.50 -1.80
C TRP A 88 0.43 -2.68 -2.33
N VAL A 89 1.05 -3.42 -1.43
CA VAL A 89 1.93 -4.53 -1.76
C VAL A 89 1.45 -5.85 -1.17
N THR A 90 2.04 -6.95 -1.66
CA THR A 90 1.79 -8.28 -1.11
C THR A 90 2.07 -8.33 0.38
N ASN A 91 1.16 -8.98 1.12
CA ASN A 91 1.31 -9.22 2.55
C ASN A 91 2.19 -10.44 2.82
N PHE A 92 3.09 -10.33 3.79
CA PHE A 92 3.79 -11.48 4.34
C PHE A 92 3.39 -11.68 5.80
N VAL A 93 2.77 -12.83 6.05
CA VAL A 93 2.32 -13.26 7.38
C VAL A 93 3.53 -13.74 8.19
N ALA A 94 3.64 -13.25 9.42
CA ALA A 94 4.64 -13.63 10.42
C ALA A 94 6.11 -13.50 9.94
N GLN A 95 6.43 -12.43 9.22
CA GLN A 95 7.79 -12.18 8.73
C GLN A 95 8.38 -10.87 9.25
N ARG A 96 9.71 -10.83 9.30
CA ARG A 96 10.49 -9.60 9.45
C ARG A 96 10.45 -8.81 8.14
N TRP A 97 10.19 -7.52 8.23
CA TRP A 97 10.29 -6.62 7.10
C TRP A 97 11.29 -5.51 7.37
N SER A 98 12.04 -5.16 6.33
CA SER A 98 12.95 -4.02 6.30
C SER A 98 12.89 -3.42 4.91
N LEU A 99 12.28 -2.24 4.78
CA LEU A 99 12.13 -1.55 3.50
C LEU A 99 12.64 -0.11 3.58
N PRO A 100 13.01 0.49 2.43
CA PRO A 100 13.28 1.92 2.38
C PRO A 100 12.00 2.78 2.51
N PHE A 101 10.84 2.13 2.56
CA PHE A 101 9.51 2.74 2.73
C PHE A 101 9.05 2.66 4.19
N ALA A 102 8.22 3.61 4.62
CA ALA A 102 7.51 3.50 5.89
C ALA A 102 6.22 2.68 5.73
N PHE A 103 5.76 2.03 6.78
CA PHE A 103 4.45 1.39 6.83
C PHE A 103 3.39 2.42 7.17
N SER A 104 2.34 2.52 6.32
CA SER A 104 1.22 3.44 6.54
C SER A 104 0.46 3.09 7.82
N GLN A 105 -0.07 4.10 8.52
CA GLN A 105 -0.95 3.89 9.67
C GLN A 105 -2.32 3.31 9.31
N ARG A 106 -2.63 3.16 8.01
CA ARG A 106 -3.75 2.35 7.52
C ARG A 106 -3.61 0.87 7.87
N ASN A 107 -2.38 0.41 8.13
CA ASN A 107 -2.16 -0.96 8.52
C ASN A 107 -2.47 -1.17 10.01
N LYS A 108 -3.09 -2.30 10.32
CA LYS A 108 -3.22 -2.82 11.69
C LYS A 108 -2.38 -4.06 11.84
N PHE A 109 -1.65 -4.13 12.95
CA PHE A 109 -1.01 -5.37 13.36
C PHE A 109 -2.10 -6.29 13.93
N THR A 110 -2.34 -7.40 13.26
CA THR A 110 -3.47 -8.29 13.51
C THR A 110 -2.96 -9.65 13.97
N VAL A 111 -3.57 -10.20 15.02
CA VAL A 111 -3.35 -11.57 15.51
C VAL A 111 -4.65 -12.34 15.41
N ILE A 112 -4.60 -13.53 14.80
CA ILE A 112 -5.72 -14.45 14.67
C ILE A 112 -5.35 -15.76 15.37
N GLY A 113 -6.21 -16.19 16.29
CA GLY A 113 -5.94 -17.36 17.12
C GLY A 113 -6.65 -17.33 18.46
N CYS A 114 -6.77 -18.50 19.07
CA CYS A 114 -7.12 -18.68 20.48
C CYS A 114 -5.87 -19.12 21.22
N ASP A 115 -5.60 -18.56 22.40
CA ASP A 115 -4.38 -18.88 23.16
C ASP A 115 -3.10 -18.37 22.45
N ASP A 116 -3.24 -17.48 21.47
CA ASP A 116 -2.16 -16.91 20.67
C ASP A 116 -1.90 -15.45 21.03
N PHE A 117 -0.62 -15.08 21.14
CA PHE A 117 -0.21 -13.69 21.21
C PHE A 117 0.95 -13.41 20.27
N ALA A 118 0.99 -12.20 19.74
CA ALA A 118 2.15 -11.76 18.98
C ALA A 118 2.64 -10.39 19.43
N LEU A 119 3.96 -10.23 19.39
CA LEU A 119 4.64 -8.97 19.59
C LEU A 119 5.15 -8.46 18.24
N ILE A 120 4.98 -7.17 18.02
CA ILE A 120 5.61 -6.43 16.93
C ILE A 120 6.63 -5.47 17.53
N THR A 121 7.88 -5.59 17.10
CA THR A 121 8.97 -4.71 17.53
C THR A 121 9.58 -4.03 16.33
N GLY A 122 9.92 -2.75 16.46
CA GLY A 122 10.48 -1.95 15.38
C GLY A 122 11.62 -1.06 15.83
N SER A 123 12.51 -0.75 14.90
CA SER A 123 13.63 0.16 15.12
C SER A 123 13.74 1.15 13.95
N ASN A 124 13.50 2.44 14.23
CA ASN A 124 13.96 3.59 13.43
C ASN A 124 13.50 4.91 14.08
N GLY A 125 14.37 5.53 14.89
CA GLY A 125 14.08 6.78 15.62
C GLY A 125 13.63 6.58 17.08
N GLY A 126 13.41 5.33 17.49
CA GLY A 126 13.10 4.87 18.85
C GLY A 126 12.79 3.37 18.84
N ASP A 127 12.90 2.72 20.01
CA ASP A 127 12.48 1.32 20.17
C ASP A 127 10.96 1.29 20.32
N PHE A 128 10.28 0.72 19.32
CA PHE A 128 8.86 0.47 19.37
C PHE A 128 8.60 -0.98 19.73
N SER A 129 7.66 -1.20 20.64
CA SER A 129 7.08 -2.51 20.89
C SER A 129 5.58 -2.36 21.10
N SER A 130 4.82 -3.25 20.49
CA SER A 130 3.40 -3.44 20.76
C SER A 130 3.08 -4.92 20.64
N GLY A 131 1.84 -5.28 20.95
CA GLY A 131 1.41 -6.66 20.86
C GLY A 131 -0.10 -6.77 20.86
N CYS A 132 -0.56 -7.96 20.50
CA CYS A 132 -1.96 -8.32 20.52
C CYS A 132 -2.13 -9.75 21.01
N LEU A 133 -3.25 -10.01 21.67
CA LEU A 133 -3.58 -11.29 22.27
C LEU A 133 -4.97 -11.74 21.79
N GLY A 134 -5.04 -12.93 21.18
CA GLY A 134 -6.27 -13.60 20.79
C GLY A 134 -6.63 -14.70 21.78
N LEU A 135 -7.75 -14.56 22.49
CA LEU A 135 -8.21 -15.50 23.51
C LEU A 135 -9.56 -16.10 23.14
N CYS A 136 -9.68 -17.40 23.36
CA CYS A 136 -10.97 -18.10 23.35
C CYS A 136 -10.80 -19.48 24.00
N ARG A 137 -11.92 -20.09 24.39
CA ARG A 137 -11.93 -21.47 24.95
C ARG A 137 -12.75 -22.45 24.14
N ARG A 138 -13.82 -21.98 23.48
CA ARG A 138 -14.71 -22.82 22.67
C ARG A 138 -14.93 -22.15 21.32
N SER A 139 -15.13 -22.97 20.30
CA SER A 139 -15.44 -22.52 18.93
C SER A 139 -16.67 -21.61 18.86
N ASN A 140 -17.71 -21.93 19.64
CA ASN A 140 -18.97 -21.18 19.65
C ASN A 140 -18.85 -19.78 20.28
N ASP A 141 -17.77 -19.52 21.01
CA ASP A 141 -17.54 -18.24 21.67
C ASP A 141 -16.81 -17.25 20.74
N VAL A 142 -16.43 -17.66 19.52
CA VAL A 142 -15.64 -16.85 18.58
C VAL A 142 -16.55 -16.08 17.61
N PRO A 143 -16.81 -14.78 17.86
CA PRO A 143 -17.68 -13.99 17.00
C PRO A 143 -17.00 -13.66 15.67
N GLY A 144 -17.79 -13.55 14.61
CA GLY A 144 -17.37 -12.94 13.35
C GLY A 144 -17.69 -11.45 13.30
N GLY A 145 -16.97 -10.72 12.45
CA GLY A 145 -17.27 -9.34 12.09
C GLY A 145 -16.50 -8.26 12.85
N TYR A 146 -15.96 -8.54 14.04
CA TYR A 146 -15.13 -7.60 14.79
C TYR A 146 -13.89 -8.26 15.40
N CYS A 147 -12.86 -7.45 15.64
CA CYS A 147 -11.56 -7.89 16.14
C CYS A 147 -11.27 -7.19 17.48
N SER A 148 -11.54 -7.87 18.61
CA SER A 148 -11.54 -7.22 19.94
C SER A 148 -10.96 -8.10 21.05
N GLY A 149 -10.04 -9.00 20.70
CA GLY A 149 -9.35 -9.91 21.61
C GLY A 149 -9.93 -11.32 21.69
N ILE A 150 -11.09 -11.58 21.07
CA ILE A 150 -11.71 -12.91 21.04
C ILE A 150 -11.46 -13.56 19.68
N GLY A 151 -10.50 -14.48 19.60
CA GLY A 151 -10.08 -15.12 18.34
C GLY A 151 -9.35 -14.19 17.34
N CYS A 152 -9.51 -12.88 17.49
CA CYS A 152 -8.89 -11.84 16.67
C CYS A 152 -8.55 -10.64 17.55
N CYS A 153 -7.33 -10.10 17.42
CA CYS A 153 -6.91 -8.86 18.06
C CYS A 153 -6.18 -7.96 17.06
N GLN A 154 -6.44 -6.65 17.12
CA GLN A 154 -5.75 -5.63 16.32
C GLN A 154 -5.14 -4.53 17.17
N THR A 155 -3.96 -4.06 16.79
CA THR A 155 -3.30 -2.88 17.36
C THR A 155 -2.71 -2.00 16.26
N SER A 156 -2.52 -0.72 16.58
CA SER A 156 -1.97 0.26 15.64
C SER A 156 -0.45 0.27 15.69
N ILE A 157 0.17 0.71 14.59
CA ILE A 157 1.62 0.96 14.53
C ILE A 157 1.93 2.46 14.65
N PRO A 158 3.11 2.84 15.17
CA PRO A 158 3.54 4.22 15.18
C PRO A 158 3.82 4.70 13.75
N LYS A 159 3.65 6.01 13.55
CA LYS A 159 4.01 6.67 12.28
C LYS A 159 5.52 6.57 12.06
N GLY A 160 5.94 6.39 10.81
CA GLY A 160 7.36 6.34 10.43
C GLY A 160 8.05 4.99 10.68
N LEU A 161 7.31 3.95 11.07
CA LEU A 161 7.84 2.59 11.18
C LEU A 161 8.34 2.11 9.79
N LYS A 162 9.63 1.81 9.63
CA LYS A 162 10.20 1.28 8.35
C LYS A 162 10.68 -0.17 8.42
N THR A 163 10.99 -0.61 9.65
CA THR A 163 11.49 -1.96 9.93
C THR A 163 10.74 -2.50 11.13
N TYR A 164 10.26 -3.73 11.02
CA TYR A 164 9.68 -4.43 12.15
C TYR A 164 9.97 -5.93 12.12
N ASN A 165 9.90 -6.54 13.28
CA ASN A 165 9.92 -7.98 13.49
C ASN A 165 8.65 -8.41 14.21
N VAL A 166 8.16 -9.61 13.87
CA VAL A 166 6.98 -10.21 14.50
C VAL A 166 7.41 -11.47 15.21
N THR A 167 7.00 -11.61 16.47
CA THR A 167 7.15 -12.85 17.25
C THR A 167 5.77 -13.32 17.63
N LEU A 168 5.33 -14.44 17.06
CA LEU A 168 4.06 -15.10 17.38
C LEU A 168 4.34 -16.32 18.26
N THR A 169 3.55 -16.49 19.30
CA THR A 169 3.67 -17.62 20.24
C THR A 169 2.33 -17.89 20.92
N THR A 170 2.24 -18.98 21.68
CA THR A 170 1.06 -19.40 22.41
C THR A 170 1.24 -19.23 23.92
N LEU A 171 0.15 -19.10 24.67
CA LEU A 171 0.18 -19.06 26.14
C LEU A 171 0.20 -20.47 26.74
N SER A 172 -0.49 -21.43 26.12
CA SER A 172 -0.72 -22.78 26.66
C SER A 172 -0.53 -23.88 25.59
N ASN A 173 0.27 -23.62 24.56
CA ASN A 173 0.55 -24.55 23.46
C ASN A 173 -0.73 -25.13 22.81
N HIS A 174 -1.79 -24.31 22.73
CA HIS A 174 -3.10 -24.68 22.18
C HIS A 174 -3.80 -25.87 22.85
N THR A 175 -3.36 -26.31 24.05
CA THR A 175 -3.84 -27.54 24.70
C THR A 175 -5.37 -27.62 24.82
N GLY A 176 -6.05 -26.48 25.00
CA GLY A 176 -7.51 -26.40 25.12
C GLY A 176 -8.28 -26.07 23.84
N VAL A 177 -7.61 -25.78 22.74
CA VAL A 177 -8.23 -25.20 21.51
C VAL A 177 -7.79 -25.87 20.21
N VAL A 178 -6.76 -26.74 20.24
CA VAL A 178 -6.17 -27.40 19.07
C VAL A 178 -7.18 -28.13 18.17
N SER A 179 -8.32 -28.56 18.73
CA SER A 179 -9.40 -29.23 18.00
C SER A 179 -10.09 -28.35 16.95
N PHE A 180 -10.05 -27.02 17.11
CA PHE A 180 -10.65 -26.07 16.17
C PHE A 180 -9.72 -24.90 15.80
N ASN A 181 -8.62 -24.70 16.54
CA ASN A 181 -7.59 -23.72 16.25
C ASN A 181 -6.19 -24.36 16.40
N PRO A 182 -5.68 -25.03 15.35
CA PRO A 182 -4.36 -25.67 15.39
C PRO A 182 -3.20 -24.72 15.06
N CYS A 183 -3.49 -23.50 14.59
CA CYS A 183 -2.48 -22.53 14.16
C CYS A 183 -2.92 -21.10 14.52
N GLY A 184 -1.97 -20.30 15.00
CA GLY A 184 -2.11 -18.85 15.10
C GLY A 184 -1.52 -18.14 13.87
N PHE A 185 -1.94 -16.91 13.64
CA PHE A 185 -1.39 -16.04 12.60
C PHE A 185 -1.16 -14.63 13.13
N ALA A 186 -0.12 -13.98 12.63
CA ALA A 186 0.14 -12.56 12.88
C ALA A 186 0.58 -11.88 11.59
N PHE A 187 0.01 -10.73 11.26
CA PHE A 187 0.35 -9.99 10.05
C PHE A 187 0.10 -8.49 10.21
N LEU A 188 0.72 -7.69 9.35
CA LEU A 188 0.46 -6.26 9.22
C LEU A 188 -0.24 -6.02 7.88
N GLY A 189 -1.45 -5.50 7.90
CA GLY A 189 -2.23 -5.28 6.67
C GLY A 189 -3.26 -4.19 6.81
N GLU A 190 -3.75 -3.69 5.68
CA GLU A 190 -4.76 -2.62 5.60
C GLU A 190 -6.03 -3.02 6.35
N GLU A 191 -6.45 -2.17 7.29
CA GLU A 191 -7.62 -2.40 8.14
C GLU A 191 -8.89 -2.66 7.33
N ASP A 192 -9.19 -1.78 6.38
CA ASP A 192 -10.42 -1.83 5.57
C ASP A 192 -10.50 -3.05 4.64
N SER A 193 -9.36 -3.69 4.38
CA SER A 193 -9.26 -4.87 3.51
C SER A 193 -9.43 -6.20 4.27
N PHE A 194 -9.50 -6.18 5.61
CA PHE A 194 -9.63 -7.39 6.42
C PHE A 194 -10.92 -7.42 7.25
N GLN A 195 -11.68 -8.50 7.08
CA GLN A 195 -12.79 -8.86 7.95
C GLN A 195 -12.54 -10.24 8.55
N PHE A 196 -12.65 -10.32 9.88
CA PHE A 196 -12.58 -11.58 10.62
C PHE A 196 -13.90 -12.35 10.50
N ARG A 197 -13.85 -13.60 10.04
CA ARG A 197 -15.02 -14.47 9.82
C ARG A 197 -15.33 -15.36 11.04
N GLY A 198 -14.75 -15.06 12.19
CA GLY A 198 -14.94 -15.84 13.41
C GLY A 198 -14.24 -17.19 13.33
N VAL A 199 -14.87 -18.24 13.87
CA VAL A 199 -14.29 -19.59 13.96
C VAL A 199 -13.79 -20.15 12.63
N GLN A 200 -14.40 -19.77 11.49
CA GLN A 200 -14.00 -20.25 10.16
C GLN A 200 -12.53 -19.92 9.85
N ASP A 201 -12.07 -18.74 10.28
CA ASP A 201 -10.69 -18.29 10.10
C ASP A 201 -9.69 -19.00 11.05
N LEU A 202 -10.19 -19.71 12.06
CA LEU A 202 -9.38 -20.50 12.99
C LEU A 202 -9.23 -21.97 12.56
N THR A 203 -10.25 -22.50 11.87
CA THR A 203 -10.33 -23.93 11.51
C THR A 203 -9.57 -24.32 10.25
N ASN A 204 -9.44 -23.41 9.28
CA ASN A 204 -8.79 -23.71 8.00
C ASN A 204 -7.59 -22.80 7.76
N ALA A 205 -6.45 -23.22 8.31
CA ALA A 205 -5.19 -22.47 8.27
C ALA A 205 -4.73 -22.12 6.85
N SER A 206 -4.81 -23.06 5.91
CA SER A 206 -4.34 -22.86 4.53
C SER A 206 -5.23 -21.89 3.76
N GLU A 207 -6.55 -22.01 3.90
CA GLU A 207 -7.49 -21.06 3.30
C GLU A 207 -7.31 -19.67 3.88
N PHE A 208 -7.20 -19.57 5.22
CA PHE A 208 -6.98 -18.30 5.90
C PHE A 208 -5.70 -17.61 5.40
N TYR A 209 -4.58 -18.33 5.38
CA TYR A 209 -3.30 -17.82 4.89
C TYR A 209 -3.38 -17.34 3.44
N SER A 210 -4.01 -18.13 2.56
CA SER A 210 -4.20 -17.76 1.15
C SER A 210 -5.05 -16.50 0.98
N ARG A 211 -6.14 -16.38 1.76
CA ARG A 211 -7.02 -15.21 1.75
C ARG A 211 -6.29 -13.96 2.22
N VAL A 212 -5.58 -14.01 3.34
CA VAL A 212 -4.81 -12.85 3.84
C VAL A 212 -3.76 -12.41 2.83
N LYS A 213 -2.98 -13.36 2.30
CA LYS A 213 -1.93 -13.05 1.33
C LYS A 213 -2.48 -12.40 0.04
N SER A 214 -3.68 -12.77 -0.40
CA SER A 214 -4.27 -12.31 -1.66
C SER A 214 -5.18 -11.08 -1.53
N MET A 215 -5.87 -10.91 -0.39
CA MET A 215 -6.91 -9.90 -0.23
C MET A 215 -6.54 -8.78 0.74
N VAL A 216 -5.55 -8.99 1.61
CA VAL A 216 -5.20 -8.01 2.66
C VAL A 216 -3.83 -7.40 2.36
N PRO A 217 -3.73 -6.37 1.51
CA PRO A 217 -2.45 -5.76 1.18
C PRO A 217 -1.78 -5.13 2.40
N THR A 218 -0.46 -5.01 2.35
CA THR A 218 0.30 -4.13 3.24
C THR A 218 0.47 -2.78 2.53
N VAL A 219 0.19 -1.67 3.23
CA VAL A 219 0.28 -0.33 2.65
C VAL A 219 1.59 0.34 3.07
N LEU A 220 2.36 0.81 2.09
CA LEU A 220 3.62 1.51 2.30
C LEU A 220 3.46 2.99 1.95
N GLU A 221 4.17 3.86 2.66
CA GLU A 221 4.35 5.28 2.33
C GLU A 221 5.77 5.51 1.81
N TRP A 222 5.90 6.23 0.70
CA TRP A 222 7.18 6.53 0.06
C TRP A 222 7.53 8.00 0.12
N VAL A 223 8.81 8.36 0.22
CA VAL A 223 9.26 9.76 0.26
C VAL A 223 10.47 9.95 -0.64
N ILE A 224 10.75 11.18 -1.06
CA ILE A 224 12.05 11.51 -1.64
C ILE A 224 13.02 11.83 -0.50
N GLU A 225 14.18 11.17 -0.55
CA GLU A 225 15.34 11.39 0.32
C GLU A 225 14.97 11.65 1.79
N SER A 226 14.78 10.58 2.58
CA SER A 226 14.19 10.68 3.93
C SER A 226 14.92 11.58 4.94
N ASN A 227 16.13 12.04 4.64
CA ASN A 227 16.96 12.89 5.49
C ASN A 227 17.01 14.35 5.03
N ARG A 228 16.27 14.72 3.98
CA ARG A 228 16.21 16.10 3.46
C ARG A 228 14.81 16.69 3.61
N SER A 229 14.77 18.01 3.65
CA SER A 229 13.53 18.80 3.67
C SER A 229 13.32 19.57 2.38
N CYS A 230 12.11 20.11 2.20
CA CYS A 230 11.77 21.03 1.13
C CYS A 230 12.65 22.28 1.09
N ARG A 231 13.20 22.71 2.23
CA ARG A 231 14.13 23.85 2.29
C ARG A 231 15.42 23.57 1.51
N GLU A 232 15.79 22.30 1.40
CA GLU A 232 17.02 21.83 0.76
C GLU A 232 16.75 21.24 -0.62
N ALA A 233 15.50 20.90 -0.94
CA ALA A 233 15.11 20.29 -2.21
C ALA A 233 14.84 21.35 -3.29
N ASN A 234 15.57 21.27 -4.41
CA ASN A 234 15.36 22.12 -5.60
C ASN A 234 14.83 21.31 -6.81
N GLU A 235 14.24 20.15 -6.53
CA GLU A 235 13.92 19.14 -7.53
C GLU A 235 12.48 19.24 -8.05
N CYS A 236 11.57 19.97 -7.37
CA CYS A 236 10.23 20.25 -7.87
C CYS A 236 10.28 21.22 -9.08
N LYS A 237 9.58 20.89 -10.17
CA LYS A 237 9.61 21.59 -11.46
C LYS A 237 8.26 22.19 -11.84
N GLY A 238 8.30 23.25 -12.64
CA GLY A 238 7.10 23.94 -13.14
C GLY A 238 6.27 24.57 -12.03
N ASN A 239 4.95 24.61 -12.19
CA ASN A 239 4.03 25.15 -11.19
C ASN A 239 3.64 24.08 -10.16
N SER A 240 4.62 23.69 -9.34
CA SER A 240 4.47 22.70 -8.27
C SER A 240 4.84 23.27 -6.91
N SER A 241 4.42 22.57 -5.87
CA SER A 241 4.78 22.84 -4.49
C SER A 241 5.53 21.64 -3.90
N CYS A 242 6.45 21.94 -2.99
CA CYS A 242 7.13 20.95 -2.17
C CYS A 242 6.43 20.85 -0.81
N SER A 243 6.27 19.64 -0.30
CA SER A 243 5.77 19.39 1.05
C SER A 243 6.69 18.41 1.80
N ASP A 244 7.15 18.83 2.98
CA ASP A 244 7.80 17.94 3.94
C ASP A 244 6.82 16.88 4.41
N THR A 245 7.32 15.70 4.76
CA THR A 245 6.49 14.62 5.25
C THR A 245 6.81 14.29 6.70
N ASP A 246 5.80 13.91 7.46
CA ASP A 246 5.95 13.58 8.89
C ASP A 246 6.76 12.29 9.14
N ILE A 247 7.13 11.55 8.08
CA ILE A 247 8.01 10.37 8.14
C ILE A 247 9.45 10.68 7.68
N GLY A 248 9.77 11.98 7.53
CA GLY A 248 11.03 12.50 6.99
C GLY A 248 11.06 12.47 5.47
N GLY A 249 11.89 13.31 4.84
CA GLY A 249 11.86 13.49 3.39
C GLY A 249 10.72 14.37 2.93
N TYR A 250 10.60 14.52 1.61
CA TYR A 250 9.65 15.43 0.99
C TYR A 250 8.94 14.81 -0.22
N ARG A 251 7.89 15.48 -0.72
CA ARG A 251 7.23 15.19 -2.00
C ARG A 251 6.90 16.48 -2.75
N CYS A 252 6.88 16.41 -4.08
CA CYS A 252 6.40 17.48 -4.96
C CYS A 252 4.99 17.15 -5.48
N SER A 253 4.12 18.16 -5.56
CA SER A 253 2.77 18.05 -6.12
C SER A 253 2.47 19.22 -7.06
N CYS A 254 1.70 19.00 -8.13
CA CYS A 254 1.25 20.10 -8.97
C CYS A 254 0.28 21.00 -8.21
N ASN A 255 0.42 22.31 -8.38
CA ASN A 255 -0.52 23.26 -7.80
C ASN A 255 -1.90 23.14 -8.47
N SER A 256 -2.95 23.60 -7.78
CA SER A 256 -4.32 23.56 -8.28
C SER A 256 -4.44 24.23 -9.66
N GLY A 257 -5.05 23.53 -10.63
CA GLY A 257 -5.19 24.00 -12.02
C GLY A 257 -4.03 23.62 -12.95
N TYR A 258 -3.01 22.92 -12.45
CA TYR A 258 -1.86 22.46 -13.22
C TYR A 258 -1.79 20.94 -13.26
N VAL A 259 -1.33 20.39 -14.38
CA VAL A 259 -1.18 18.94 -14.60
C VAL A 259 0.22 18.63 -15.14
N GLY A 260 0.71 17.42 -14.87
CA GLY A 260 2.03 16.97 -15.31
C GLY A 260 2.77 16.18 -14.23
N ASN A 261 4.06 15.99 -14.44
CA ASN A 261 4.93 15.38 -13.45
C ASN A 261 5.75 16.47 -12.75
N PRO A 262 5.62 16.67 -11.43
CA PRO A 262 6.29 17.76 -10.72
C PRO A 262 7.80 17.54 -10.55
N TYR A 263 8.36 16.43 -11.02
CA TYR A 263 9.78 16.09 -10.87
C TYR A 263 10.54 16.01 -12.19
N LEU A 264 9.87 16.23 -13.33
CA LEU A 264 10.46 16.18 -14.68
C LEU A 264 10.25 17.52 -15.38
N ASP A 265 11.13 17.92 -16.27
CA ASP A 265 10.90 19.08 -17.13
C ASP A 265 9.88 18.76 -18.25
N PRO A 266 8.96 19.67 -18.59
CA PRO A 266 8.85 21.06 -18.11
C PRO A 266 8.10 21.24 -16.77
N GLY A 267 7.73 20.16 -16.09
CA GLY A 267 7.04 20.19 -14.79
C GLY A 267 5.53 20.21 -14.94
N CYS A 268 4.87 20.77 -13.92
CA CYS A 268 3.43 21.00 -13.94
C CYS A 268 3.11 22.22 -14.82
N GLN A 269 2.24 22.01 -15.81
CA GLN A 269 1.84 23.01 -16.80
C GLN A 269 0.35 23.34 -16.67
N GLY A 270 -0.02 24.58 -17.01
CA GLY A 270 -1.42 25.00 -16.97
C GLY A 270 -2.25 24.22 -17.98
N MET A 271 -3.48 23.89 -17.62
CA MET A 271 -4.45 23.34 -18.57
C MET A 271 -4.89 24.39 -19.60
#